data_AF-R9HAU2-F1
#
_entry.id   AF-R9HAU2-F1
#
_cell.length_a   1.000
_cell.length_b   1.000
_cell.length_c   1.000
_cell.angle_alpha   90.00
_cell.angle_beta   90.00
_cell.angle_gamma   90.00
#
_symmetry.space_group_name_H-M   'P 1'
#
loop_
_entity.id
_entity.type
_entity.pdbx_description
1 polymer ?
#
loop_
_entity_poly.entity_id
_entity_poly.type
_entity_poly.pdbx_seq_one_letter_code
_entity_poly.pdbx_strand_id
1 'polypeptide(L)'
;MKEFIVSTTNPRYSTKDNVLFNKEQTSLIAYPMAAVKEYKPNGQGGSYIIPNGVTNISACAFYPVVNFLLPPYSDWEFYPLETLTMPVDVERIGACAIYGAKNIHCKSETPPYLDYAQHYPLTNMHNVYVPLSAINAYKQAVGWREANIIGK
;
A
#
# COMPACT_ATOMS: atom_id res chain seq x y z
N MET A 1 -5.43 12.75 -6.72
CA MET A 1 -6.87 12.55 -6.42
C MET A 1 -7.05 12.63 -4.92
N LYS A 2 -8.12 13.26 -4.41
CA LYS A 2 -8.25 13.56 -2.97
C LYS A 2 -9.13 12.62 -2.13
N GLU A 3 -10.00 11.87 -2.79
CA GLU A 3 -10.93 10.95 -2.17
C GLU A 3 -11.59 10.10 -3.25
N PHE A 4 -12.17 8.98 -2.83
CA PHE A 4 -13.13 8.23 -3.62
C PHE A 4 -14.51 8.37 -3.00
N ILE A 5 -15.49 8.68 -3.84
CA ILE A 5 -16.91 8.72 -3.47
C ILE A 5 -17.64 7.73 -4.36
N VAL A 6 -18.29 6.75 -3.73
CA VAL A 6 -19.09 5.73 -4.43
C VAL A 6 -20.51 5.77 -3.88
N SER A 7 -21.50 5.72 -4.77
CA SER A 7 -22.90 5.61 -4.36
C SER A 7 -23.12 4.39 -3.45
N THR A 8 -23.92 4.55 -2.40
CA THR A 8 -24.28 3.45 -1.50
C THR A 8 -25.00 2.30 -2.23
N THR A 9 -25.66 2.60 -3.35
CA THR A 9 -26.33 1.63 -4.23
C THR A 9 -25.40 0.91 -5.19
N ASN A 10 -24.11 1.26 -5.24
CA ASN A 10 -23.16 0.57 -6.10
C ASN A 10 -23.03 -0.90 -5.64
N PRO A 11 -23.23 -1.88 -6.54
CA PRO A 11 -23.22 -3.29 -6.17
C PRO A 11 -21.82 -3.90 -6.06
N ARG A 12 -20.78 -3.21 -6.53
CA ARG A 12 -19.41 -3.77 -6.66
C ARG A 12 -18.39 -3.10 -5.77
N TYR A 13 -18.59 -1.83 -5.46
CA TYR A 13 -17.62 -1.02 -4.74
C TYR A 13 -18.26 -0.30 -3.57
N SER A 14 -17.43 0.03 -2.59
CA SER A 14 -17.77 0.87 -1.46
C SER A 14 -16.60 1.77 -1.13
N THR A 15 -16.85 2.82 -0.37
CA THR A 15 -15.79 3.70 0.15
C THR A 15 -15.83 3.70 1.67
N LYS A 16 -14.65 3.74 2.27
CA LYS A 16 -14.47 3.85 3.72
C LYS A 16 -13.27 4.75 3.97
N ASP A 17 -13.45 5.77 4.79
CA ASP A 17 -12.42 6.77 5.09
C ASP A 17 -11.78 7.34 3.81
N ASN A 18 -12.62 7.64 2.80
CA ASN A 18 -12.27 8.14 1.46
C ASN A 18 -11.46 7.18 0.57
N VAL A 19 -11.23 5.95 1.01
CA VAL A 19 -10.50 4.89 0.27
C VAL A 19 -11.49 3.99 -0.47
N LEU A 20 -11.14 3.57 -1.68
CA LEU A 20 -11.96 2.69 -2.50
C LEU A 20 -11.73 1.21 -2.17
N PHE A 21 -12.81 0.48 -1.92
CA PHE A 21 -12.82 -0.95 -1.67
C PHE A 21 -13.81 -1.66 -2.60
N ASN A 22 -13.74 -2.99 -2.66
CA ASN A 22 -14.89 -3.78 -3.10
C ASN A 22 -16.09 -3.60 -2.15
N LYS A 23 -17.24 -4.12 -2.54
CA LYS A 23 -18.48 -3.97 -1.77
C LYS A 23 -18.36 -4.56 -0.36
N GLU A 24 -17.67 -5.68 -0.24
CA GLU A 24 -17.47 -6.44 1.00
C GLU A 24 -16.33 -5.88 1.87
N GLN A 25 -15.57 -4.90 1.38
CA GLN A 25 -14.39 -4.33 2.05
C GLN A 25 -13.28 -5.34 2.40
N THR A 26 -13.20 -6.44 1.67
CA THR A 26 -12.12 -7.44 1.77
C THR A 26 -10.94 -7.15 0.83
N SER A 27 -11.12 -6.25 -0.14
CA SER A 27 -10.12 -5.84 -1.12
C SER A 27 -10.00 -4.32 -1.16
N LEU A 28 -8.81 -3.80 -0.85
CA LEU A 28 -8.48 -2.39 -1.06
C LEU A 28 -8.15 -2.20 -2.54
N ILE A 29 -8.94 -1.38 -3.23
CA ILE A 29 -8.83 -1.18 -4.67
C ILE A 29 -7.91 -0.01 -4.99
N ALA A 30 -8.14 1.13 -4.33
CA ALA A 30 -7.33 2.32 -4.54
C ALA A 30 -7.34 3.22 -3.32
N TYR A 31 -6.14 3.61 -2.91
CA TYR A 31 -5.91 4.67 -1.95
C TYR A 31 -5.69 5.98 -2.70
N PRO A 32 -6.32 7.09 -2.29
CA PRO A 32 -6.22 8.31 -3.05
C PRO A 32 -4.86 8.96 -2.83
N MET A 33 -3.96 8.78 -3.80
CA MET A 33 -2.64 9.40 -3.86
C MET A 33 -2.73 10.73 -4.65
N ALA A 34 -2.19 11.83 -4.11
CA ALA A 34 -2.06 13.09 -4.85
C ALA A 34 -0.61 13.57 -4.87
N ALA A 35 -0.23 14.28 -5.93
CA ALA A 35 1.07 14.91 -6.08
C ALA A 35 1.14 16.25 -5.31
N VAL A 36 0.67 16.29 -4.07
CA VAL A 36 0.66 17.50 -3.25
C VAL A 36 1.12 17.16 -1.84
N LYS A 37 2.18 17.81 -1.36
CA LYS A 37 2.82 17.56 -0.05
C LYS A 37 1.87 17.65 1.13
N GLU A 38 0.94 18.59 1.03
CA GLU A 38 0.00 18.94 2.09
C GLU A 38 -1.25 18.05 2.10
N TYR A 39 -1.38 17.20 1.09
CA TYR A 39 -2.58 16.40 0.93
C TYR A 39 -2.57 15.18 1.86
N LYS A 40 -3.64 15.08 2.66
CA LYS A 40 -3.87 14.07 3.71
C LYS A 40 -5.15 13.28 3.37
N PRO A 41 -5.04 12.17 2.63
CA PRO A 41 -6.19 11.44 2.05
C PRO A 41 -7.25 11.01 3.06
N ASN A 42 -6.82 10.66 4.27
CA ASN A 42 -7.62 10.08 5.34
C ASN A 42 -7.69 10.99 6.58
N GLY A 43 -7.27 12.26 6.47
CA GLY A 43 -7.15 13.17 7.62
C GLY A 43 -6.04 12.82 8.63
N GLN A 44 -5.38 11.66 8.52
CA GLN A 44 -4.39 11.15 9.49
C GLN A 44 -2.93 11.46 9.11
N GLY A 45 -2.69 12.48 8.29
CA GLY A 45 -1.33 12.82 7.86
C GLY A 45 -0.75 11.76 6.92
N GLY A 46 0.59 11.66 6.86
CA GLY A 46 1.29 10.72 5.98
C GLY A 46 1.17 9.24 6.39
N SER A 47 0.17 8.85 7.20
CA SER A 47 0.01 7.46 7.66
C SER A 47 -1.37 6.91 7.33
N TYR A 48 -1.45 5.63 6.98
CA TYR A 48 -2.71 4.90 6.77
C TYR A 48 -2.65 3.50 7.38
N ILE A 49 -3.74 3.07 7.99
CA ILE A 49 -3.91 1.73 8.55
C ILE A 49 -4.99 1.03 7.73
N ILE A 50 -4.62 -0.06 7.07
CA ILE A 50 -5.58 -0.91 6.37
C ILE A 50 -6.52 -1.55 7.41
N PRO A 51 -7.85 -1.48 7.23
CA PRO A 51 -8.81 -2.10 8.15
C PRO A 51 -8.61 -3.62 8.27
N ASN A 52 -8.85 -4.17 9.46
CA ASN A 52 -8.91 -5.63 9.65
C ASN A 52 -9.97 -6.26 8.73
N GLY A 53 -9.72 -7.48 8.29
CA GLY A 53 -10.56 -8.21 7.33
C GLY A 53 -10.26 -7.91 5.85
N VAL A 54 -9.38 -6.94 5.56
CA VAL A 54 -8.84 -6.76 4.20
C VAL A 54 -7.77 -7.82 3.96
N THR A 55 -8.04 -8.69 2.98
CA THR A 55 -7.14 -9.79 2.60
C THR A 55 -6.35 -9.52 1.33
N ASN A 56 -6.83 -8.57 0.50
CA ASN A 56 -6.24 -8.26 -0.79
C ASN A 56 -5.98 -6.75 -0.95
N ILE A 57 -4.82 -6.42 -1.51
CA ILE A 57 -4.49 -5.07 -1.97
C ILE A 57 -4.31 -5.12 -3.48
N SER A 58 -5.10 -4.36 -4.23
CA SER A 58 -5.09 -4.39 -5.69
C SER A 58 -3.80 -3.81 -6.26
N ALA A 59 -3.45 -4.22 -7.49
CA ALA A 59 -2.31 -3.66 -8.20
C ALA A 59 -2.40 -2.13 -8.24
N CYS A 60 -1.26 -1.48 -8.00
CA CYS A 60 -1.13 -0.02 -7.99
C CYS A 60 -2.03 0.72 -6.97
N ALA A 61 -2.58 0.04 -5.95
CA ALA A 61 -3.54 0.65 -5.03
C ALA A 61 -3.02 1.91 -4.31
N PHE A 62 -1.75 1.95 -3.91
CA PHE A 62 -1.08 3.13 -3.34
C PHE A 62 -0.12 3.78 -4.35
N TYR A 63 -0.26 3.51 -5.64
CA TYR A 63 0.60 4.09 -6.66
C TYR A 63 0.06 5.47 -7.06
N PRO A 64 0.92 6.50 -7.19
CA PRO A 64 0.50 7.80 -7.69
C PRO A 64 -0.05 7.70 -9.11
N VAL A 65 -1.32 8.07 -9.29
CA VAL A 65 -1.97 8.15 -10.61
C VAL A 65 -1.20 9.07 -11.57
N VAL A 66 -0.51 10.10 -11.06
CA VAL A 66 0.28 11.03 -11.87
C VAL A 66 1.44 10.35 -12.63
N ASN A 67 2.00 9.25 -12.09
CA ASN A 67 3.05 8.49 -12.77
C ASN A 67 2.53 7.70 -13.98
N PHE A 68 1.23 7.42 -14.04
CA PHE A 68 0.60 6.79 -15.21
C PHE A 68 0.20 7.80 -16.28
N LEU A 69 -0.09 9.05 -15.88
CA LEU A 69 -0.70 10.04 -16.76
C LEU A 69 0.31 10.98 -17.42
N LEU A 70 1.53 11.08 -16.90
CA LEU A 70 2.53 12.00 -17.42
C LEU A 70 3.88 11.30 -17.63
N PRO A 71 4.58 11.54 -18.77
CA PRO A 71 5.98 11.16 -18.91
C PRO A 71 6.84 11.84 -17.83
N PRO A 72 8.08 11.36 -17.58
CA PRO A 72 8.90 11.78 -16.45
C PRO A 72 9.36 13.25 -16.62
N TYR A 73 8.47 14.19 -16.35
CA TYR A 73 8.81 15.59 -16.21
C TYR A 73 9.39 15.76 -14.81
N SER A 74 10.64 16.20 -14.77
CA SER A 74 11.57 16.24 -13.64
C SER A 74 11.14 17.10 -12.44
N ASP A 75 9.99 17.77 -12.52
CA ASP A 75 9.66 18.85 -11.59
C ASP A 75 8.51 18.48 -10.65
N TRP A 76 7.95 17.27 -10.77
CA TRP A 76 6.84 16.82 -9.93
C TRP A 76 7.38 16.00 -8.77
N GLU A 77 7.40 16.61 -7.58
CA GLU A 77 7.72 15.91 -6.34
C GLU A 77 6.63 14.87 -6.03
N PHE A 78 7.00 13.60 -6.09
CA PHE A 78 6.16 12.53 -5.57
C PHE A 78 6.25 12.52 -4.04
N TYR A 79 5.09 12.56 -3.38
CA TYR A 79 5.00 12.46 -1.93
C TYR A 79 4.54 11.06 -1.54
N PRO A 80 5.46 10.17 -1.13
CA PRO A 80 5.07 8.86 -0.65
C PRO A 80 4.22 9.00 0.61
N LEU A 81 3.32 8.04 0.81
CA LEU A 81 2.73 7.77 2.11
C LEU A 81 3.89 7.44 3.07
N GLU A 82 4.05 8.22 4.13
CA GLU A 82 5.14 8.00 5.09
C GLU A 82 5.01 6.62 5.74
N THR A 83 3.82 6.22 6.20
CA THR A 83 3.61 4.93 6.86
C THR A 83 2.34 4.23 6.39
N LEU A 84 2.48 3.02 5.85
CA LEU A 84 1.39 2.09 5.63
C LEU A 84 1.42 1.00 6.69
N THR A 85 0.33 0.79 7.42
CA THR A 85 0.18 -0.36 8.34
C THR A 85 -0.76 -1.39 7.74
N MET A 86 -0.25 -2.60 7.56
CA MET A 86 -1.02 -3.74 7.06
C MET A 86 -1.40 -4.66 8.23
N PRO A 87 -2.69 -5.04 8.38
CA PRO A 87 -3.11 -6.01 9.38
C PRO A 87 -2.58 -7.41 9.05
N VAL A 88 -2.74 -8.33 10.00
CA VAL A 88 -2.34 -9.74 9.84
C VAL A 88 -3.11 -10.43 8.72
N ASP A 89 -4.30 -9.94 8.38
CA ASP A 89 -5.22 -10.55 7.43
C ASP A 89 -4.78 -10.38 5.96
N VAL A 90 -3.82 -9.48 5.66
CA VAL A 90 -3.40 -9.23 4.27
C VAL A 90 -2.61 -10.44 3.76
N GLU A 91 -3.16 -11.10 2.74
CA GLU A 91 -2.58 -12.31 2.14
C GLU A 91 -1.94 -12.05 0.78
N ARG A 92 -2.54 -11.16 -0.02
CA ARG A 92 -2.11 -10.88 -1.40
C ARG A 92 -2.00 -9.39 -1.67
N ILE A 93 -0.91 -9.01 -2.32
CA ILE A 93 -0.57 -7.64 -2.67
C ILE A 93 -0.26 -7.60 -4.17
N GLY A 94 -1.01 -6.81 -4.92
CA GLY A 94 -0.85 -6.68 -6.36
C GLY A 94 0.46 -6.00 -6.76
N ALA A 95 0.79 -6.11 -8.05
CA ALA A 95 1.99 -5.51 -8.62
C ALA A 95 2.04 -4.00 -8.35
N CYS A 96 3.21 -3.52 -7.92
CA CYS A 96 3.47 -2.12 -7.58
C CYS A 96 2.54 -1.51 -6.50
N ALA A 97 1.70 -2.30 -5.83
CA ALA A 97 0.59 -1.77 -5.03
C ALA A 97 1.03 -0.88 -3.87
N ILE A 98 2.17 -1.19 -3.24
CA ILE A 98 2.65 -0.51 -2.02
C ILE A 98 3.91 0.34 -2.25
N TYR A 99 4.31 0.56 -3.51
CA TYR A 99 5.51 1.36 -3.85
C TYR A 99 5.38 2.84 -3.51
N GLY A 100 4.14 3.31 -3.36
CA GLY A 100 3.91 4.66 -2.90
C GLY A 100 4.06 4.85 -1.39
N ALA A 101 4.44 3.82 -0.62
CA ALA A 101 4.67 3.90 0.81
C ALA A 101 6.16 3.78 1.15
N LYS A 102 6.66 4.65 2.03
CA LYS A 102 8.07 4.67 2.46
C LYS A 102 8.35 3.70 3.61
N ASN A 103 7.50 3.72 4.63
CA ASN A 103 7.54 2.79 5.75
C ASN A 103 6.33 1.86 5.67
N ILE A 104 6.57 0.56 5.70
CA ILE A 104 5.55 -0.49 5.64
C ILE A 104 5.61 -1.26 6.95
N HIS A 105 4.56 -1.17 7.75
CA HIS A 105 4.42 -1.92 9.00
C HIS A 105 3.54 -3.14 8.73
N CYS A 106 4.17 -4.31 8.60
CA CYS A 106 3.49 -5.58 8.45
C CYS A 106 3.24 -6.17 9.84
N LYS A 107 1.99 -6.41 10.20
CA LYS A 107 1.67 -7.13 11.45
C LYS A 107 1.79 -8.65 11.31
N SER A 108 1.74 -9.17 10.08
CA SER A 108 1.84 -10.60 9.83
C SER A 108 3.24 -11.14 10.12
N GLU A 109 3.32 -12.32 10.73
CA GLU A 109 4.58 -13.07 10.86
C GLU A 109 4.97 -13.79 9.56
N THR A 110 3.99 -14.04 8.70
CA THR A 110 4.21 -14.65 7.38
C THR A 110 4.14 -13.57 6.30
N PRO A 111 5.19 -13.40 5.46
CA PRO A 111 5.19 -12.42 4.39
C PRO A 111 4.00 -12.62 3.44
N PRO A 112 3.14 -11.60 3.25
CA PRO A 112 2.08 -11.66 2.24
C PRO A 112 2.67 -11.90 0.85
N TYR A 113 1.91 -12.60 0.01
CA TYR A 113 2.31 -12.80 -1.37
C TYR A 113 2.31 -11.46 -2.12
N LEU A 114 3.44 -11.11 -2.73
CA LEU A 114 3.60 -9.92 -3.53
C LEU A 114 3.64 -10.31 -5.02
N ASP A 115 2.62 -9.92 -5.76
CA ASP A 115 2.52 -10.13 -7.20
C ASP A 115 3.68 -9.44 -7.92
N TYR A 116 4.22 -10.11 -8.95
CA TYR A 116 5.37 -9.63 -9.74
C TYR A 116 6.65 -9.38 -8.93
N ALA A 117 6.76 -9.91 -7.71
CA ALA A 117 7.92 -9.74 -6.81
C ALA A 117 9.30 -10.01 -7.44
N GLN A 118 9.40 -10.92 -8.42
CA GLN A 118 10.67 -11.20 -9.11
C GLN A 118 11.09 -10.08 -10.09
N HIS A 119 10.12 -9.37 -10.68
CA HIS A 119 10.35 -8.33 -11.67
C HIS A 119 10.41 -6.94 -11.02
N TYR A 120 9.59 -6.74 -10.00
CA TYR A 120 9.50 -5.50 -9.23
C TYR A 120 9.55 -5.87 -7.75
N PRO A 121 10.76 -6.14 -7.20
CA PRO A 121 10.94 -6.29 -5.77
C PRO A 121 10.92 -4.93 -5.09
N LEU A 122 10.52 -4.90 -3.81
CA LEU A 122 10.78 -3.73 -2.98
C LEU A 122 12.29 -3.47 -2.92
N THR A 123 12.69 -2.23 -2.73
CA THR A 123 14.10 -1.86 -2.66
C THR A 123 14.47 -1.45 -1.24
N ASN A 124 15.77 -1.34 -0.96
CA ASN A 124 16.30 -0.80 0.29
C ASN A 124 15.84 0.63 0.63
N MET A 125 15.16 1.33 -0.30
CA MET A 125 14.49 2.60 -0.04
C MET A 125 13.18 2.43 0.76
N HIS A 126 12.64 1.22 0.84
CA HIS A 126 11.44 0.89 1.60
C HIS A 126 11.84 0.25 2.94
N ASN A 127 11.39 0.85 4.04
CA ASN A 127 11.56 0.28 5.36
C ASN A 127 10.39 -0.64 5.66
N VAL A 128 10.66 -1.92 5.92
CA VAL A 128 9.63 -2.92 6.23
C VAL A 128 9.78 -3.34 7.68
N TYR A 129 8.86 -2.89 8.52
CA TYR A 129 8.80 -3.22 9.95
C TYR A 129 7.93 -4.45 10.16
N VAL A 130 8.48 -5.47 10.79
CA VAL A 130 7.85 -6.79 11.00
C VAL A 130 8.05 -7.24 12.46
N PRO A 131 7.25 -8.19 12.97
CA PRO A 131 7.50 -8.82 14.26
C PRO A 131 8.92 -9.40 14.33
N LEU A 132 9.57 -9.35 15.51
CA LEU A 132 10.91 -9.91 15.71
C LEU A 132 11.04 -11.38 15.26
N SER A 133 9.99 -12.18 15.46
CA SER A 133 9.87 -13.59 15.03
C SER A 133 9.91 -13.76 13.50
N ALA A 134 9.50 -12.74 12.75
CA ALA A 134 9.25 -12.79 11.32
C ALA A 134 10.45 -12.35 10.45
N ILE A 135 11.47 -11.73 11.05
CA ILE A 135 12.60 -11.13 10.31
C ILE A 135 13.21 -12.10 9.30
N ASN A 136 13.47 -13.35 9.73
CA ASN A 136 14.09 -14.35 8.86
C ASN A 136 13.16 -14.77 7.70
N ALA A 137 11.86 -14.88 7.95
CA ALA A 137 10.88 -15.20 6.91
C ALA A 137 10.84 -14.10 5.85
N TYR A 138 10.80 -12.83 6.25
CA TYR A 138 10.82 -11.68 5.34
C TYR A 138 12.15 -11.56 4.57
N LYS A 139 13.30 -11.86 5.19
CA LYS A 139 14.60 -11.89 4.51
C LYS A 139 14.77 -13.02 3.50
N GLN A 140 13.92 -14.04 3.54
CA GLN A 140 13.92 -15.15 2.58
C GLN A 140 12.84 -15.01 1.51
N ALA A 141 11.78 -14.23 1.78
CA ALA A 141 10.67 -14.05 0.87
C ALA A 141 11.03 -13.18 -0.34
N VAL A 142 10.76 -13.71 -1.53
CA VAL A 142 10.95 -13.01 -2.81
C VAL A 142 10.09 -11.74 -2.83
N GLY A 143 10.68 -10.61 -3.24
CA GLY A 143 10.02 -9.31 -3.29
C GLY A 143 10.11 -8.51 -2.00
N TRP A 144 10.33 -9.18 -0.87
CA TRP A 144 10.51 -8.55 0.44
C TRP A 144 11.99 -8.45 0.84
N ARG A 145 12.79 -9.48 0.54
CA ARG A 145 14.20 -9.60 0.96
C ARG A 145 15.10 -8.48 0.45
N GLU A 146 14.72 -7.82 -0.63
CA GLU A 146 15.43 -6.68 -1.22
C GLU A 146 15.17 -5.34 -0.49
N ALA A 147 14.17 -5.30 0.41
CA ALA A 147 13.85 -4.14 1.24
C ALA A 147 14.69 -4.06 2.52
N ASN A 148 14.61 -2.91 3.21
CA ASN A 148 15.21 -2.75 4.53
C ASN A 148 14.30 -3.37 5.61
N ILE A 149 14.53 -4.64 5.95
CA ILE A 149 13.74 -5.38 6.95
C ILE A 149 14.19 -5.03 8.38
N ILE A 150 13.25 -4.54 9.20
CA ILE A 150 13.47 -4.07 10.58
C ILE A 150 12.53 -4.82 11.53
N GLY A 151 13.08 -5.39 12.61
CA GLY A 151 12.28 -6.01 13.67
C GLY A 151 11.76 -4.98 14.67
N LYS A 152 10.48 -5.08 15.05
CA LYS A 152 9.84 -4.28 16.10
C LYS A 152 8.94 -5.13 17.00
#